data_AF-A0A819CMF6-F1
#
_entry.id   AF-A0A819CMF6-F1
#
_cell.length_a   1.000
_cell.length_b   1.000
_cell.length_c   1.000
_cell.angle_alpha   90.00
_cell.angle_beta   90.00
_cell.angle_gamma   90.00
#
_symmetry.space_group_name_H-M   'P 1'
#
loop_
_entity.id
_entity.type
_entity.pdbx_description
1 polymer ?
#
loop_
_entity_poly.entity_id
_entity_poly.type
_entity_poly.pdbx_seq_one_letter_code
_entity_poly.pdbx_strand_id
1 'polypeptide(L)'
;MNTLLRLVGPTWILNLFWSGSDAKALVYYITDYVTKMSLSFHDTFALVQKSITSFKNLSDHTDKESAIERSRKLVLRCYNTLASQQELSGVQVASYLMNWDDHYTTHKFQGLYLIQTERFLQTELNEIRTQQKLELATHSEYIKLKLTYCLSYVYVIDDDIFDDEIIDDENNNEEQFQIQTAEDNKKYVLVNTRIDYQYRSTILNNICLYDFVSTLYKKKMNTTDLKYLSTTTETIEKANQKGRPPNERFHFQKQHPQASTHLMMKYSESHVPILYGPQIPRRERDDT
;
A
#
# COMPACT_ATOMS: atom_id res chain seq x y z
N MET A 1 -39.31 10.80 7.82
CA MET A 1 -38.79 9.46 7.50
C MET A 1 -38.35 9.53 6.04
N ASN A 2 -37.09 9.92 5.83
CA ASN A 2 -36.62 10.45 4.54
C ASN A 2 -36.20 9.32 3.60
N THR A 3 -37.03 9.09 2.60
CA THR A 3 -36.75 8.34 1.38
C THR A 3 -35.77 9.13 0.52
N LEU A 4 -34.52 8.67 0.42
CA LEU A 4 -33.55 9.17 -0.55
C LEU A 4 -33.60 8.28 -1.80
N LEU A 5 -34.47 8.66 -2.73
CA LEU A 5 -34.47 8.19 -4.12
C LEU A 5 -33.58 9.15 -4.93
N ARG A 6 -32.46 8.65 -5.45
CA ARG A 6 -31.71 9.33 -6.51
C ARG A 6 -31.48 8.35 -7.66
N LEU A 7 -32.19 8.61 -8.75
CA LEU A 7 -32.15 7.87 -10.02
C LEU A 7 -30.84 8.12 -10.77
N VAL A 8 -30.23 7.06 -11.30
CA VAL A 8 -29.16 7.13 -12.32
C VAL A 8 -29.39 6.01 -13.36
N GLY A 9 -29.64 6.39 -14.62
CA GLY A 9 -29.45 5.54 -15.81
C GLY A 9 -30.69 4.80 -16.38
N PRO A 10 -30.76 4.59 -17.71
CA PRO A 10 -32.00 4.29 -18.43
C PRO A 10 -32.39 2.78 -18.52
N THR A 11 -31.82 1.87 -17.73
CA THR A 11 -32.09 0.42 -17.89
C THR A 11 -32.16 -0.40 -16.60
N TRP A 12 -32.51 0.21 -15.46
CA TRP A 12 -32.52 -0.51 -14.18
C TRP A 12 -33.95 -0.53 -13.64
N ILE A 13 -34.65 -1.66 -13.82
CA ILE A 13 -35.88 -1.96 -13.07
C ILE A 13 -35.46 -2.13 -11.62
N LEU A 14 -35.56 -1.05 -10.85
CA LEU A 14 -35.49 -1.12 -9.39
C LEU A 14 -36.88 -1.59 -8.91
N ASN A 15 -37.17 -2.89 -9.07
CA ASN A 15 -38.33 -3.48 -8.41
C ASN A 15 -38.01 -3.55 -6.92
N LEU A 16 -38.76 -2.79 -6.14
CA LEU A 16 -38.69 -2.77 -4.68
C LEU A 16 -39.20 -4.12 -4.16
N PHE A 17 -38.31 -5.09 -3.92
CA PHE A 17 -38.71 -6.41 -3.44
C PHE A 17 -38.93 -6.40 -1.93
N TRP A 18 -40.21 -6.48 -1.53
CA TRP A 18 -40.65 -6.54 -0.14
C TRP A 18 -40.70 -7.99 0.42
N SER A 19 -40.35 -9.01 -0.38
CA SER A 19 -40.44 -10.44 0.00
C SER A 19 -39.06 -11.11 0.09
N GLY A 20 -38.84 -11.87 1.16
CA GLY A 20 -37.59 -12.59 1.41
C GLY A 20 -37.27 -13.70 0.39
N SER A 21 -38.29 -14.25 -0.28
CA SER A 21 -38.10 -15.26 -1.34
C SER A 21 -37.48 -14.66 -2.60
N ASP A 22 -37.97 -13.50 -3.01
CA ASP A 22 -37.58 -12.84 -4.25
C ASP A 22 -36.21 -12.18 -4.09
N ALA A 23 -35.95 -11.61 -2.92
CA ALA A 23 -34.62 -11.14 -2.56
C ALA A 23 -33.59 -12.28 -2.59
N LYS A 24 -33.94 -13.48 -2.09
CA LYS A 24 -33.05 -14.66 -2.15
C LYS A 24 -32.79 -15.12 -3.59
N ALA A 25 -33.83 -15.16 -4.43
CA ALA A 25 -33.69 -15.52 -5.84
C ALA A 25 -32.84 -14.51 -6.62
N LEU A 26 -33.03 -13.21 -6.34
CA LEU A 26 -32.25 -12.13 -6.93
C LEU A 26 -30.79 -12.18 -6.49
N VAL A 27 -30.53 -12.35 -5.18
CA VAL A 27 -29.16 -12.52 -4.67
C VAL A 27 -28.51 -13.74 -5.30
N TYR A 28 -29.21 -14.87 -5.38
CA TYR A 28 -28.69 -16.06 -6.06
C TYR A 28 -28.38 -15.80 -7.54
N TYR A 29 -29.26 -15.12 -8.27
CA TYR A 29 -29.04 -14.77 -9.67
C TYR A 29 -27.85 -13.81 -9.86
N ILE A 30 -27.76 -12.75 -9.05
CA ILE A 30 -26.65 -11.79 -9.10
C ILE A 30 -25.35 -12.48 -8.70
N THR A 31 -25.36 -13.28 -7.63
CA THR A 31 -24.17 -14.03 -7.20
C THR A 31 -23.73 -14.99 -8.27
N ASP A 32 -24.61 -15.82 -8.85
CA ASP A 32 -24.27 -16.76 -9.92
C ASP A 32 -23.68 -16.04 -11.14
N TYR A 33 -24.21 -14.86 -11.47
CA TYR A 33 -23.72 -14.03 -12.57
C TYR A 33 -22.37 -13.34 -12.26
N VAL A 34 -22.16 -12.87 -11.04
CA VAL A 34 -20.91 -12.23 -10.59
C VAL A 34 -19.80 -13.28 -10.38
N THR A 35 -20.14 -14.47 -9.86
CA THR A 35 -19.21 -15.59 -9.70
C THR A 35 -18.96 -16.34 -10.99
N LYS A 36 -19.64 -15.97 -12.09
CA LYS A 36 -19.35 -16.41 -13.45
C LYS A 36 -18.03 -15.80 -13.94
N MET A 37 -16.94 -16.04 -13.21
CA MET A 37 -15.61 -15.53 -13.53
C MET A 37 -14.59 -16.64 -13.54
N SER A 38 -14.43 -17.19 -14.74
CA SER A 38 -13.20 -17.38 -15.50
C SER A 38 -13.57 -18.38 -16.57
N LEU A 39 -13.05 -18.18 -17.79
CA LEU A 39 -13.13 -19.20 -18.82
C LEU A 39 -12.77 -20.55 -18.18
N SER A 40 -13.61 -21.58 -18.34
CA SER A 40 -13.41 -22.88 -17.69
C SER A 40 -11.94 -23.29 -17.80
N PHE A 41 -11.34 -23.82 -16.73
CA PHE A 41 -9.92 -24.18 -16.73
C PHE A 41 -9.52 -25.01 -17.97
N HIS A 42 -10.43 -25.87 -18.44
CA HIS A 42 -10.26 -26.65 -19.66
C HIS A 42 -10.12 -25.78 -20.93
N ASP A 43 -10.97 -24.76 -21.08
CA ASP A 43 -10.97 -23.86 -22.23
C ASP A 43 -9.75 -22.94 -22.20
N THR A 44 -9.37 -22.45 -21.02
CA THR A 44 -8.11 -21.71 -20.80
C THR A 44 -6.91 -22.55 -21.21
N PHE A 45 -6.87 -23.82 -20.80
CA PHE A 45 -5.79 -24.74 -21.16
C PHE A 45 -5.74 -25.00 -22.67
N ALA A 46 -6.88 -25.23 -23.32
CA ALA A 46 -6.96 -25.45 -24.77
C ALA A 46 -6.46 -24.23 -25.56
N LEU A 47 -6.79 -23.01 -25.11
CA LEU A 47 -6.30 -21.77 -25.73
C LEU A 47 -4.79 -21.58 -25.58
N VAL A 48 -4.24 -21.89 -24.39
CA VAL A 48 -2.79 -21.85 -24.16
C VAL A 48 -2.07 -22.92 -24.98
N GLN A 49 -2.63 -24.13 -25.09
CA GLN A 49 -2.07 -25.16 -25.96
C GLN A 49 -2.07 -24.71 -27.42
N LYS A 50 -3.16 -24.09 -27.90
CA LYS A 50 -3.25 -23.53 -29.25
C LYS A 50 -2.23 -22.42 -29.48
N SER A 51 -2.02 -21.52 -28.52
CA SER A 51 -1.02 -20.44 -28.63
C SER A 51 0.41 -20.99 -28.67
N ILE A 52 0.73 -22.01 -27.87
CA ILE A 52 2.03 -22.70 -27.86
C ILE A 52 2.29 -23.40 -29.20
N THR A 53 1.33 -24.16 -29.71
CA THR A 53 1.49 -24.87 -31.00
C THR A 53 1.67 -23.88 -32.16
N SER A 54 0.88 -22.79 -32.16
CA SER A 54 1.03 -21.71 -33.14
C SER A 54 2.38 -20.99 -33.03
N PHE A 55 2.92 -20.86 -31.81
CA PHE A 55 4.24 -20.28 -31.59
C PHE A 55 5.37 -21.19 -32.06
N LYS A 56 5.29 -22.50 -31.78
CA LYS A 56 6.27 -23.50 -32.26
C LYS A 56 6.38 -23.49 -33.78
N ASN A 57 5.25 -23.53 -34.47
CA ASN A 57 5.18 -23.52 -35.93
C ASN A 57 5.76 -22.23 -36.56
N LEU A 58 5.74 -21.10 -35.84
CA LEU A 58 6.31 -19.84 -36.30
C LEU A 58 7.80 -19.73 -35.97
N SER A 59 8.26 -20.38 -34.89
CA SER A 59 9.65 -20.32 -34.44
C SER A 59 10.62 -21.15 -35.27
N ASP A 60 10.15 -22.09 -36.09
CA ASP A 60 10.99 -22.88 -37.03
C ASP A 60 11.61 -22.04 -38.16
N HIS A 61 11.26 -20.75 -38.27
CA HIS A 61 11.74 -19.86 -39.33
C HIS A 61 12.64 -18.71 -38.86
N THR A 62 12.95 -18.58 -37.56
CA THR A 62 13.73 -17.44 -37.03
C THR A 62 14.70 -17.86 -35.91
N ASP A 63 15.85 -18.45 -36.29
CA ASP A 63 16.91 -18.92 -35.38
C ASP A 63 17.81 -17.82 -34.77
N LYS A 64 17.39 -16.54 -34.78
CA LYS A 64 18.23 -15.41 -34.33
C LYS A 64 17.79 -14.73 -33.02
N GLU A 65 16.66 -15.12 -32.42
CA GLU A 65 16.15 -14.50 -31.18
C GLU A 65 16.75 -15.15 -29.91
N SER A 66 17.06 -14.32 -28.90
CA SER A 66 17.53 -14.80 -27.58
C SER A 66 16.44 -15.61 -26.87
N ALA A 67 16.83 -16.64 -26.10
CA ALA A 67 15.89 -17.48 -25.34
C ALA A 67 14.98 -16.66 -24.39
N ILE A 68 15.50 -15.55 -23.86
CA ILE A 68 14.76 -14.63 -22.98
C ILE A 68 13.69 -13.86 -23.76
N GLU A 69 14.00 -13.41 -24.98
CA GLU A 69 13.03 -12.69 -25.82
C GLU A 69 11.95 -13.63 -26.31
N ARG A 70 12.34 -14.86 -26.67
CA ARG A 70 11.43 -15.94 -27.07
C ARG A 70 10.43 -16.28 -25.96
N SER A 71 10.88 -16.37 -24.71
CA SER A 71 10.00 -16.66 -23.58
C SER A 71 9.02 -15.51 -23.29
N ARG A 72 9.47 -14.25 -23.34
CA ARG A 72 8.59 -13.08 -23.20
C ARG A 72 7.52 -13.03 -24.27
N LYS A 73 7.89 -13.32 -25.53
CA LYS A 73 6.97 -13.34 -26.69
C LYS A 73 5.93 -14.45 -26.57
N LEU A 74 6.34 -15.62 -26.07
CA LEU A 74 5.43 -16.72 -25.78
C LEU A 74 4.39 -16.32 -24.72
N VAL A 75 4.84 -15.78 -23.58
CA VAL A 75 3.95 -15.35 -22.48
C VAL A 75 2.98 -14.27 -22.96
N LEU A 76 3.47 -13.27 -23.69
CA LEU A 76 2.62 -12.21 -24.25
C LEU A 76 1.58 -12.76 -25.22
N ARG A 77 1.94 -13.75 -26.04
CA ARG A 77 1.01 -14.40 -26.98
C ARG A 77 -0.05 -15.22 -26.24
N CYS A 78 0.33 -15.97 -25.21
CA CYS A 78 -0.63 -16.66 -24.34
C CYS A 78 -1.60 -15.66 -23.70
N TYR A 79 -1.09 -14.57 -23.13
CA TYR A 79 -1.91 -13.51 -22.55
C TYR A 79 -2.87 -12.90 -23.56
N ASN A 80 -2.38 -12.46 -24.73
CA ASN A 80 -3.23 -11.87 -25.77
C ASN A 80 -4.28 -12.86 -26.29
N THR A 81 -3.96 -14.15 -26.37
CA THR A 81 -4.91 -15.19 -26.78
C THR A 81 -6.02 -15.34 -25.75
N LEU A 82 -5.67 -15.39 -24.46
CA LEU A 82 -6.64 -15.46 -23.36
C LEU A 82 -7.50 -14.20 -23.27
N ALA A 83 -6.88 -13.02 -23.33
CA ALA A 83 -7.58 -11.74 -23.30
C ALA A 83 -8.54 -11.58 -24.50
N SER A 84 -8.19 -12.12 -25.68
CA SER A 84 -9.06 -12.05 -26.87
C SER A 84 -10.31 -12.92 -26.77
N GLN A 85 -10.28 -13.96 -25.94
CA GLN A 85 -11.40 -14.89 -25.71
C GLN A 85 -12.12 -14.58 -24.40
N GLN A 86 -11.69 -13.56 -23.67
CA GLN A 86 -12.34 -13.12 -22.45
C GLN A 86 -13.63 -12.38 -22.83
N GLU A 87 -14.77 -13.00 -22.54
CA GLU A 87 -16.07 -12.33 -22.66
C GLU A 87 -16.23 -11.31 -21.54
N LEU A 88 -16.59 -10.07 -21.90
CA LEU A 88 -16.96 -9.01 -20.97
C LEU A 88 -18.48 -8.83 -20.99
N SER A 89 -19.07 -8.51 -19.83
CA SER A 89 -20.51 -8.24 -19.79
C SER A 89 -20.84 -6.99 -20.61
N GLY A 90 -21.88 -7.06 -21.45
CA GLY A 90 -22.32 -5.90 -22.25
C GLY A 90 -22.64 -4.67 -21.40
N VAL A 91 -23.10 -4.88 -20.15
CA VAL A 91 -23.33 -3.78 -19.18
C VAL A 91 -22.02 -3.13 -18.74
N GLN A 92 -20.96 -3.92 -18.51
CA GLN A 92 -19.63 -3.39 -18.18
C GLN A 92 -19.06 -2.58 -19.34
N VAL A 93 -19.17 -3.10 -20.58
CA VAL A 93 -18.71 -2.38 -21.78
C VAL A 93 -19.47 -1.07 -21.98
N ALA A 94 -20.80 -1.10 -21.79
CA ALA A 94 -21.62 0.10 -21.88
C ALA A 94 -21.28 1.14 -20.78
N SER A 95 -21.07 0.70 -19.53
CA SER A 95 -20.64 1.55 -18.42
C SER A 95 -19.33 2.26 -18.77
N TYR A 96 -18.34 1.49 -19.24
CA TYR A 96 -17.04 2.01 -19.66
C TYR A 96 -17.13 3.02 -20.82
N LEU A 97 -17.90 2.70 -21.87
CA LEU A 97 -18.10 3.60 -23.02
C LEU A 97 -18.82 4.89 -22.64
N MET A 98 -19.74 4.83 -21.68
CA MET A 98 -20.45 5.99 -21.15
C MET A 98 -19.64 6.76 -20.10
N ASN A 99 -18.42 6.31 -19.80
CA ASN A 99 -17.56 6.85 -18.75
C ASN A 99 -18.30 6.91 -17.39
N TRP A 100 -19.09 5.88 -17.11
CA TRP A 100 -19.69 5.67 -15.81
C TRP A 100 -18.73 4.93 -14.90
N ASP A 101 -18.83 5.21 -13.61
CA ASP A 101 -17.96 4.59 -12.62
C ASP A 101 -18.45 3.18 -12.32
N ASP A 102 -17.51 2.22 -12.26
CA ASP A 102 -17.81 0.80 -12.07
C ASP A 102 -17.93 0.42 -10.58
N HIS A 103 -17.84 1.41 -9.68
CA HIS A 103 -17.99 1.21 -8.24
C HIS A 103 -18.69 2.40 -7.57
N TYR A 104 -19.61 2.10 -6.65
CA TYR A 104 -20.25 3.09 -5.79
C TYR A 104 -19.80 2.86 -4.35
N THR A 105 -18.90 3.70 -3.86
CA THR A 105 -18.43 3.62 -2.47
C THR A 105 -18.88 4.85 -1.69
N THR A 106 -19.35 4.63 -0.47
CA THR A 106 -19.70 5.71 0.46
C THR A 106 -18.47 6.40 1.03
N HIS A 107 -17.35 5.68 1.06
CA HIS A 107 -16.08 6.13 1.62
C HIS A 107 -15.07 6.26 0.49
N LYS A 108 -14.11 7.16 0.69
CA LYS A 108 -12.92 7.25 -0.13
C LYS A 108 -11.80 6.46 0.53
N PHE A 109 -10.93 5.88 -0.28
CA PHE A 109 -9.87 5.01 0.20
C PHE A 109 -8.51 5.64 -0.08
N GLN A 110 -7.56 5.39 0.81
CA GLN A 110 -6.18 5.83 0.65
C GLN A 110 -5.24 4.65 0.89
N GLY A 111 -4.26 4.43 0.02
CA GLY A 111 -3.28 3.36 0.23
C GLY A 111 -2.31 3.70 1.36
N LEU A 112 -2.13 2.76 2.29
CA LEU A 112 -1.12 2.76 3.34
C LEU A 112 -0.23 1.53 3.19
N TYR A 113 1.01 1.75 2.78
CA TYR A 113 1.96 0.68 2.54
C TYR A 113 2.87 0.49 3.75
N LEU A 114 2.72 -0.66 4.41
CA LEU A 114 3.38 -0.95 5.67
C LEU A 114 4.83 -1.40 5.50
N ILE A 115 5.21 -1.89 4.32
CA ILE A 115 6.54 -2.46 4.09
C ILE A 115 7.68 -1.47 4.37
N GLN A 116 7.48 -0.19 4.06
CA GLN A 116 8.49 0.85 4.29
C GLN A 116 8.69 1.14 5.78
N THR A 117 7.58 1.16 6.54
CA THR A 117 7.62 1.36 7.99
C THR A 117 8.16 0.12 8.71
N GLU A 118 7.75 -1.07 8.29
CA GLU A 118 8.17 -2.34 8.88
C GLU A 118 9.67 -2.54 8.73
N ARG A 119 10.21 -2.38 7.52
CA ARG A 119 11.65 -2.50 7.26
C ARG A 119 12.46 -1.55 8.12
N PHE A 120 12.03 -0.28 8.20
CA PHE A 120 12.67 0.70 9.06
C PHE A 120 12.68 0.28 10.54
N LEU A 121 11.52 -0.16 11.04
CA LEU A 121 11.42 -0.62 12.43
C LEU A 121 12.26 -1.87 12.69
N GLN A 122 12.35 -2.79 11.73
CA GLN A 122 13.21 -3.98 11.82
C GLN A 122 14.69 -3.58 11.90
N THR A 123 15.14 -2.65 11.05
CA THR A 123 16.52 -2.13 11.10
C THR A 123 16.83 -1.49 12.45
N GLU A 124 16.00 -0.55 12.91
CA GLU A 124 16.17 0.12 14.21
C GLU A 124 16.15 -0.87 15.40
N LEU A 125 15.25 -1.87 15.37
CA LEU A 125 15.21 -2.91 16.40
C LEU A 125 16.46 -3.78 16.39
N ASN A 126 16.99 -4.09 15.21
CA ASN A 126 18.23 -4.86 15.08
C ASN A 126 19.43 -4.06 15.61
N GLU A 127 19.51 -2.75 15.32
CA GLU A 127 20.53 -1.86 15.87
C GLU A 127 20.47 -1.78 17.41
N ILE A 128 19.29 -1.68 17.99
CA ILE A 128 19.13 -1.68 19.45
C ILE A 128 19.55 -3.03 20.04
N ARG A 129 19.18 -4.14 19.39
CA ARG A 129 19.57 -5.49 19.83
C ARG A 129 21.08 -5.70 19.75
N THR A 130 21.75 -5.20 18.71
CA THR A 130 23.21 -5.31 18.59
C THR A 130 23.90 -4.48 19.67
N GLN A 131 23.44 -3.26 19.93
CA GLN A 131 23.95 -2.43 21.03
C GLN A 131 23.82 -3.14 22.39
N GLN A 132 22.65 -3.69 22.69
CA GLN A 132 22.43 -4.46 23.93
C GLN A 132 23.31 -5.70 24.02
N LYS A 133 23.49 -6.45 22.93
CA LYS A 133 24.42 -7.60 22.90
C LYS A 133 25.87 -7.16 23.15
N LEU A 134 26.27 -6.01 22.61
CA LEU A 134 27.62 -5.47 22.76
C LEU A 134 27.88 -4.98 24.20
N GLU A 135 26.88 -4.37 24.84
CA GLU A 135 26.90 -4.02 26.27
C GLU A 135 26.96 -5.26 27.17
N LEU A 136 26.22 -6.32 26.84
CA LEU A 136 26.29 -7.60 27.57
C LEU A 136 27.64 -8.31 27.35
N ALA A 137 28.19 -8.26 26.15
CA ALA A 137 29.49 -8.82 25.82
C ALA A 137 30.61 -8.07 26.56
N THR A 138 30.61 -6.73 26.54
CA THR A 138 31.59 -5.93 27.29
C THR A 138 31.47 -6.10 28.80
N HIS A 139 30.25 -6.27 29.34
CA HIS A 139 30.05 -6.58 30.75
C HIS A 139 30.54 -7.98 31.11
N SER A 140 30.28 -8.98 30.26
CA SER A 140 30.78 -10.34 30.38
C SER A 140 32.31 -10.41 30.26
N GLU A 141 32.91 -9.64 29.35
CA GLU A 141 34.34 -9.57 29.13
C GLU A 141 35.05 -8.82 30.28
N TYR A 142 34.44 -7.78 30.83
CA TYR A 142 34.88 -7.14 32.08
C TYR A 142 34.82 -8.09 33.28
N ILE A 143 33.76 -8.90 33.39
CA ILE A 143 33.63 -9.95 34.42
C ILE A 143 34.67 -11.05 34.20
N LYS A 144 34.87 -11.54 32.98
CA LYS A 144 35.91 -12.53 32.61
C LYS A 144 37.30 -11.99 32.91
N LEU A 145 37.60 -10.72 32.59
CA LEU A 145 38.90 -10.08 32.88
C LEU A 145 39.11 -9.93 34.38
N LYS A 146 38.07 -9.51 35.13
CA LYS A 146 38.11 -9.35 36.59
C LYS A 146 38.21 -10.69 37.33
N LEU A 147 37.55 -11.74 36.82
CA LEU A 147 37.70 -13.11 37.32
C LEU A 147 39.07 -13.70 36.95
N THR A 148 39.59 -13.44 35.74
CA THR A 148 40.93 -13.88 35.31
C THR A 148 42.03 -13.24 36.17
N TYR A 149 41.88 -11.96 36.52
CA TYR A 149 42.80 -11.27 37.42
C TYR A 149 42.70 -11.76 38.89
N CYS A 150 41.57 -12.37 39.26
CA CYS A 150 41.31 -12.91 40.60
C CYS A 150 41.58 -14.42 40.72
N LEU A 151 41.60 -15.14 39.59
CA LEU A 151 41.76 -16.59 39.49
C LEU A 151 43.02 -16.96 38.68
N SER A 152 44.19 -16.55 39.18
CA SER A 152 45.47 -17.20 38.79
C SER A 152 45.59 -18.65 39.30
N TYR A 153 44.51 -19.26 39.80
CA TYR A 153 44.41 -20.65 40.19
C TYR A 153 43.03 -21.22 39.82
N VAL A 154 43.05 -22.23 38.94
CA VAL A 154 42.07 -23.33 38.73
C VAL A 154 40.92 -23.15 37.72
N TYR A 155 41.17 -23.80 36.56
CA TYR A 155 40.36 -24.60 35.62
C TYR A 155 39.05 -24.14 34.95
N VAL A 156 39.02 -24.56 33.68
CA VAL A 156 38.12 -24.35 32.53
C VAL A 156 36.70 -24.89 32.77
N ILE A 157 35.70 -24.13 32.35
CA ILE A 157 34.33 -24.61 32.12
C ILE A 157 34.02 -24.41 30.64
N ASP A 158 33.55 -25.49 30.01
CA ASP A 158 33.20 -25.61 28.60
C ASP A 158 32.10 -24.62 28.19
N ASP A 159 32.33 -23.91 27.08
CA ASP A 159 31.38 -23.04 26.39
C ASP A 159 30.53 -23.91 25.42
N ASP A 160 29.23 -24.06 25.70
CA ASP A 160 28.28 -24.62 24.74
C ASP A 160 27.98 -23.60 23.63
N ILE A 161 28.35 -23.98 22.41
CA ILE A 161 28.16 -23.25 21.16
C ILE A 161 26.66 -23.21 20.83
N PHE A 162 26.05 -22.02 20.86
CA PHE A 162 24.75 -21.77 20.25
C PHE A 162 24.95 -21.31 18.81
N ASP A 163 24.30 -22.01 17.88
CA ASP A 163 24.32 -21.77 16.43
C ASP A 163 23.88 -20.33 16.10
N ASP A 164 24.84 -19.54 15.61
CA ASP A 164 24.65 -18.18 15.10
C ASP A 164 24.42 -18.31 13.57
N GLU A 165 23.18 -18.51 13.14
CA GLU A 165 22.82 -18.30 11.73
C GLU A 165 22.88 -16.79 11.44
N ILE A 166 24.04 -16.37 10.90
CA ILE A 166 24.23 -15.06 10.31
C ILE A 166 23.31 -14.98 9.09
N ILE A 167 22.17 -14.31 9.25
CA ILE A 167 21.39 -13.83 8.11
C ILE A 167 22.23 -12.73 7.46
N ASP A 168 22.80 -13.03 6.29
CA ASP A 168 23.42 -12.06 5.39
C ASP A 168 22.38 -10.99 5.01
N ASP A 169 22.28 -9.94 5.82
CA ASP A 169 21.56 -8.72 5.47
C ASP A 169 22.56 -7.83 4.72
N GLU A 170 22.67 -8.08 3.40
CA GLU A 170 23.35 -7.17 2.47
C GLU A 170 22.71 -5.78 2.54
N ASN A 171 23.15 -4.98 3.51
CA ASN A 171 23.28 -3.53 3.52
C ASN A 171 22.26 -2.76 2.65
N ASN A 172 20.97 -2.99 2.88
CA ASN A 172 19.88 -2.36 2.11
C ASN A 172 19.52 -0.97 2.70
N ASN A 173 20.53 -0.13 2.92
CA ASN A 173 20.38 1.22 3.51
C ASN A 173 19.69 2.22 2.57
N GLU A 174 19.18 1.78 1.41
CA GLU A 174 18.49 2.65 0.47
C GLU A 174 17.06 2.94 0.92
N GLU A 175 16.73 4.22 1.06
CA GLU A 175 15.35 4.64 1.34
C GLU A 175 14.42 4.24 0.19
N GLN A 176 13.39 3.44 0.50
CA GLN A 176 12.43 3.01 -0.49
C GLN A 176 11.29 4.02 -0.67
N PHE A 177 11.10 4.44 -1.92
CA PHE A 177 10.03 5.35 -2.33
C PHE A 177 8.98 4.61 -3.17
N GLN A 178 7.71 4.95 -2.99
CA GLN A 178 6.66 4.57 -3.93
C GLN A 178 6.62 5.55 -5.09
N ILE A 179 6.39 5.02 -6.28
CA ILE A 179 6.11 5.80 -7.47
C ILE A 179 4.60 5.95 -7.57
N GLN A 180 4.09 7.17 -7.39
CA GLN A 180 2.68 7.51 -7.59
C GLN A 180 2.54 8.45 -8.78
N THR A 181 1.44 8.34 -9.53
CA THR A 181 1.10 9.29 -10.59
C THR A 181 0.55 10.58 -9.97
N ALA A 182 1.06 11.72 -10.40
CA ALA A 182 0.49 13.03 -10.06
C ALA A 182 -0.92 13.17 -10.65
N GLU A 183 -1.70 14.12 -10.13
CA GLU A 183 -3.09 14.42 -10.56
C GLU A 183 -3.24 14.58 -12.08
N ASP A 184 -2.18 15.00 -12.80
CA ASP A 184 -2.17 15.17 -14.26
C ASP A 184 -1.88 13.88 -15.07
N ASN A 185 -1.72 12.71 -14.44
CA ASN A 185 -1.35 11.41 -15.05
C ASN A 185 -0.08 11.40 -15.93
N LYS A 186 0.67 12.52 -16.01
CA LYS A 186 1.86 12.68 -16.86
C LYS A 186 3.18 12.74 -16.09
N LYS A 187 3.12 12.83 -14.76
CA LYS A 187 4.30 12.98 -13.90
C LYS A 187 4.25 11.94 -12.79
N TYR A 188 5.41 11.39 -12.48
CA TYR A 188 5.58 10.47 -11.37
C TYR A 188 6.16 11.22 -10.17
N VAL A 189 5.65 10.92 -8.98
CA VAL A 189 6.07 11.50 -7.71
C VAL A 189 6.56 10.36 -6.82
N LEU A 190 7.73 10.57 -6.21
CA LEU A 190 8.26 9.69 -5.19
C LEU A 190 7.60 10.04 -3.85
N VAL A 191 6.94 9.05 -3.24
CA VAL A 191 6.19 9.20 -2.00
C VAL A 191 6.73 8.21 -0.97
N ASN A 192 7.02 8.71 0.23
CA ASN A 192 7.43 7.90 1.37
C ASN A 192 6.61 8.33 2.60
N THR A 193 5.54 7.58 2.86
CA THR A 193 4.58 7.88 3.93
C THR A 193 5.22 7.78 5.31
N ARG A 194 6.23 6.92 5.48
CA ARG A 194 6.99 6.78 6.73
C ARG A 194 7.73 8.08 7.06
N ILE A 195 8.45 8.66 6.11
CA ILE A 195 9.17 9.94 6.29
C ILE A 195 8.17 11.07 6.55
N ASP A 196 7.08 11.12 5.80
CA ASP A 196 6.02 12.13 5.98
C ASP A 196 5.44 12.06 7.42
N TYR A 197 5.25 10.85 7.97
CA TYR A 197 4.75 10.64 9.33
C TYR A 197 5.81 10.89 10.42
N GLN A 198 7.05 10.50 10.19
CA GLN A 198 8.17 10.66 11.14
C GLN A 198 8.44 12.14 11.43
N TYR A 199 8.44 12.97 10.39
CA TYR A 199 8.69 14.41 10.50
C TYR A 199 7.41 15.25 10.43
N ARG A 200 6.29 14.70 10.89
CA ARG A 200 5.01 15.42 11.01
C ARG A 200 5.10 16.58 12.00
N SER A 201 4.18 17.53 11.91
CA SER A 201 4.13 18.68 12.83
C SER A 201 4.05 18.23 14.29
N THR A 202 4.70 18.96 15.19
CA THR A 202 4.70 18.67 16.63
C THR A 202 3.28 18.68 17.24
N ILE A 203 2.36 19.44 16.65
CA ILE A 203 0.94 19.49 17.04
C ILE A 203 0.25 18.13 16.80
N LEU A 204 0.76 17.36 15.84
CA LEU A 204 0.22 16.06 15.41
C LEU A 204 0.96 14.89 16.07
N ASN A 205 1.68 15.09 17.18
CA ASN A 205 2.42 14.00 17.81
C ASN A 205 1.49 12.88 18.35
N ASN A 206 0.26 13.22 18.74
CA ASN A 206 -0.68 12.29 19.37
C ASN A 206 -1.50 11.43 18.38
N ILE A 207 -1.39 11.65 17.08
CA ILE A 207 -2.11 10.84 16.09
C ILE A 207 -1.28 9.63 15.66
N CYS A 208 -1.93 8.49 15.48
CA CYS A 208 -1.29 7.28 14.98
C CYS A 208 -1.11 7.34 13.45
N LEU A 209 -0.32 6.42 12.88
CA LEU A 209 -0.07 6.35 11.44
C LEU A 209 -1.36 6.16 10.63
N TYR A 210 -2.28 5.33 11.13
CA TYR A 210 -3.58 5.11 10.48
C TYR A 210 -4.38 6.41 10.40
N ASP A 211 -4.53 7.11 11.53
CA ASP A 211 -5.26 8.38 11.59
C ASP A 211 -4.59 9.45 10.74
N PHE A 212 -3.26 9.50 10.72
CA PHE A 212 -2.49 10.40 9.88
C PHE A 212 -2.86 10.23 8.41
N VAL A 213 -2.83 9.01 7.88
CA VAL A 213 -3.16 8.73 6.47
C VAL A 213 -4.65 8.93 6.18
N SER A 214 -5.52 8.68 7.15
CA SER A 214 -6.96 8.86 7.00
C SER A 214 -7.39 10.33 6.95
N THR A 215 -6.67 11.21 7.65
CA THR A 215 -7.08 12.60 7.88
C THR A 215 -6.24 13.63 7.14
N LEU A 216 -5.00 13.30 6.78
CA LEU A 216 -4.05 14.25 6.22
C LEU A 216 -3.51 13.76 4.87
N TYR A 217 -3.17 14.72 4.03
CA TYR A 217 -2.45 14.47 2.79
C TYR A 217 -1.35 15.50 2.57
N LYS A 218 -0.33 15.09 1.82
CA LYS A 218 0.76 15.96 1.42
C LYS A 218 0.36 16.75 0.19
N LYS A 219 0.57 18.06 0.24
CA LYS A 219 0.31 18.99 -0.86
C LYS A 219 1.51 19.88 -1.10
N LYS A 220 1.86 20.13 -2.36
CA LYS A 220 2.86 21.15 -2.72
C LYS A 220 2.35 22.54 -2.33
N MET A 221 3.21 23.37 -1.75
CA MET A 221 2.83 24.71 -1.31
C MET A 221 2.55 25.63 -2.49
N ASN A 222 1.43 26.35 -2.43
CA ASN A 222 1.10 27.46 -3.33
C ASN A 222 1.35 28.82 -2.64
N THR A 223 1.36 29.91 -3.43
CA THR A 223 1.52 31.29 -2.92
C THR A 223 0.43 31.68 -1.92
N THR A 224 -0.78 31.14 -2.07
CA THR A 224 -1.88 31.31 -1.11
C THR A 224 -1.63 30.55 0.19
N ASP A 225 -1.07 29.34 0.10
CA ASP A 225 -0.82 28.50 1.27
C ASP A 225 0.24 29.14 2.20
N LEU A 226 1.26 29.78 1.62
CA LEU A 226 2.27 30.53 2.37
C LEU A 226 1.66 31.70 3.16
N LYS A 227 0.72 32.45 2.55
CA LYS A 227 0.03 33.56 3.23
C LYS A 227 -0.78 33.07 4.43
N TYR A 228 -1.50 31.97 4.26
CA TYR A 228 -2.30 31.40 5.34
C TYR A 228 -1.44 31.00 6.54
N LEU A 229 -0.29 30.38 6.29
CA LEU A 229 0.59 29.93 7.36
C LEU A 229 1.20 31.11 8.13
N SER A 230 1.58 32.20 7.43
CA SER A 230 2.01 33.44 8.08
C SER A 230 0.90 34.13 8.88
N THR A 231 -0.36 34.00 8.48
CA THR A 231 -1.49 34.63 9.18
C THR A 231 -1.90 33.84 10.43
N THR A 232 -1.79 32.51 10.44
CA THR A 232 -2.14 31.71 11.64
C THR A 232 -1.21 31.90 12.84
N THR A 233 0.02 32.39 12.65
CA THR A 233 0.93 32.75 13.75
C THR A 233 0.56 34.07 14.42
N GLU A 234 -0.21 34.92 13.74
CA GLU A 234 -0.75 36.16 14.27
C GLU A 234 -2.24 35.93 14.60
N THR A 235 -2.55 35.71 15.87
CA THR A 235 -3.89 35.66 16.48
C THR A 235 -5.06 36.04 15.55
N ILE A 236 -5.76 35.05 15.00
CA ILE A 236 -6.98 35.29 14.24
C ILE A 236 -8.14 35.48 15.23
N GLU A 237 -8.39 36.74 15.59
CA GLU A 237 -9.74 37.21 15.86
C GLU A 237 -10.62 36.76 14.68
N LYS A 238 -11.65 35.95 14.96
CA LYS A 238 -12.54 35.35 13.97
C LYS A 238 -13.31 36.45 13.22
N ALA A 239 -12.69 37.05 12.22
CA ALA A 239 -13.39 37.90 11.27
C ALA A 239 -14.45 37.07 10.55
N ASN A 240 -15.67 37.60 10.47
CA ASN A 240 -16.87 36.99 9.89
C ASN A 240 -16.69 36.68 8.39
N GLN A 241 -15.93 35.64 8.05
CA GLN A 241 -15.79 35.19 6.68
C GLN A 241 -17.02 34.35 6.30
N LYS A 242 -17.79 34.82 5.33
CA LYS A 242 -18.87 34.06 4.70
C LYS A 242 -18.27 32.99 3.79
N GLY A 243 -18.56 31.71 4.05
CA GLY A 243 -18.15 30.60 3.20
C GLY A 243 -17.80 29.33 3.97
N ARG A 244 -17.38 28.29 3.24
CA ARG A 244 -16.84 27.06 3.84
C ARG A 244 -15.51 27.40 4.51
N PRO A 245 -15.29 26.99 5.78
CA PRO A 245 -14.02 27.26 6.45
C PRO A 245 -12.87 26.57 5.69
N PRO A 246 -11.70 27.21 5.60
CA PRO A 246 -10.53 26.60 4.97
C PRO A 246 -10.05 25.39 5.78
N ASN A 247 -9.55 24.36 5.09
CA ASN A 247 -9.00 23.19 5.75
C ASN A 247 -7.73 23.55 6.55
N GLU A 248 -7.54 22.88 7.69
CA GLU A 248 -6.35 22.99 8.53
C GLU A 248 -5.08 22.60 7.75
N ARG A 249 -3.98 23.33 7.99
CA ARG A 249 -2.69 23.16 7.32
C ARG A 249 -1.59 23.10 8.34
N PHE A 250 -0.62 22.20 8.14
CA PHE A 250 0.49 21.97 9.05
C PHE A 250 1.80 21.90 8.28
N HIS A 251 2.87 22.47 8.84
CA HIS A 251 4.21 22.32 8.31
C HIS A 251 4.86 21.01 8.76
N PHE A 252 5.72 20.46 7.91
CA PHE A 252 6.66 19.43 8.32
C PHE A 252 7.74 20.01 9.23
N GLN A 253 8.39 19.14 9.99
CA GLN A 253 9.60 19.50 10.72
C GLN A 253 10.76 19.80 9.76
N LYS A 254 11.75 20.58 10.22
CA LYS A 254 12.87 21.04 9.39
C LYS A 254 13.73 19.89 8.84
N GLN A 255 13.72 18.74 9.51
CA GLN A 255 14.44 17.53 9.13
C GLN A 255 13.81 16.82 7.91
N HIS A 256 12.56 17.14 7.56
CA HIS A 256 11.90 16.52 6.42
C HIS A 256 12.53 17.00 5.09
N PRO A 257 12.85 16.10 4.14
CA PRO A 257 13.52 16.47 2.89
C PRO A 257 12.70 17.45 2.04
N GLN A 258 11.37 17.44 2.17
CA GLN A 258 10.46 18.32 1.44
C GLN A 258 9.82 19.41 2.33
N ALA A 259 10.39 19.73 3.50
CA ALA A 259 9.81 20.68 4.45
C ALA A 259 9.56 22.08 3.85
N SER A 260 10.44 22.53 2.95
CA SER A 260 10.35 23.84 2.30
C SER A 260 9.37 23.90 1.14
N THR A 261 9.02 22.75 0.55
CA THR A 261 8.25 22.68 -0.70
C THR A 261 6.83 22.15 -0.52
N HIS A 262 6.58 21.36 0.52
CA HIS A 262 5.31 20.69 0.77
C HIS A 262 4.78 20.96 2.18
N LEU A 263 3.47 20.88 2.34
CA LEU A 263 2.76 20.94 3.62
C LEU A 263 1.79 19.77 3.77
N MET A 264 1.32 19.56 4.99
CA MET A 264 0.22 18.64 5.29
C MET A 264 -1.07 19.42 5.34
N MET A 265 -2.10 18.93 4.66
CA MET A 265 -3.43 19.50 4.68
C MET A 265 -4.43 18.46 5.15
N LYS A 266 -5.38 18.87 5.97
CA LYS A 266 -6.49 18.01 6.40
C LYS A 266 -7.46 17.80 5.25
N TYR A 267 -7.89 16.57 5.06
CA TYR A 267 -8.97 16.29 4.12
C TYR A 267 -10.28 16.93 4.57
N SER A 268 -11.15 17.21 3.60
CA SER A 268 -12.53 17.61 3.87
C SER A 268 -13.39 16.49 4.46
N GLU A 269 -13.05 15.25 4.12
CA GLU A 269 -13.75 14.02 4.46
C GLU A 269 -12.70 12.99 4.89
N SER A 270 -13.04 12.09 5.81
CA SER A 270 -12.11 11.03 6.23
C SER A 270 -11.96 9.99 5.12
N HIS A 271 -10.73 9.56 4.88
CA HIS A 271 -10.40 8.46 3.98
C HIS A 271 -10.14 7.21 4.78
N VAL A 272 -10.54 6.05 4.27
CA VAL A 272 -10.25 4.75 4.90
C VAL A 272 -8.92 4.23 4.37
N PRO A 273 -7.87 4.11 5.21
CA PRO A 273 -6.60 3.52 4.80
C PRO A 273 -6.75 2.04 4.42
N ILE A 274 -6.29 1.68 3.22
CA ILE A 274 -6.13 0.29 2.77
C ILE A 274 -4.69 -0.13 3.06
N LEU A 275 -4.54 -1.16 3.89
CA LEU A 275 -3.23 -1.67 4.29
C LEU A 275 -2.65 -2.56 3.20
N TYR A 276 -1.50 -2.18 2.67
CA TYR A 276 -0.71 -2.96 1.72
C TYR A 276 0.57 -3.45 2.40
N GLY A 277 0.83 -4.75 2.35
CA GLY A 277 2.00 -5.37 2.97
C GLY A 277 1.71 -6.79 3.46
N PRO A 278 2.61 -7.36 4.27
CA PRO A 278 2.38 -8.63 4.95
C PRO A 278 1.08 -8.61 5.74
N GLN A 279 0.41 -9.76 5.83
CA GLN A 279 -0.81 -9.86 6.62
C GLN A 279 -0.48 -9.61 8.09
N ILE A 280 -1.21 -8.70 8.72
CA ILE A 280 -1.07 -8.46 10.16
C ILE A 280 -1.50 -9.75 10.89
N PRO A 281 -0.65 -10.33 11.75
CA PRO A 281 -0.98 -11.53 12.50
C PRO A 281 -2.29 -11.34 13.26
N ARG A 282 -3.21 -12.29 13.10
CA ARG A 282 -4.48 -12.26 13.82
C ARG A 282 -4.25 -12.83 15.20
N ARG A 283 -4.62 -12.10 16.24
CA ARG A 283 -4.54 -12.55 17.64
C ARG A 283 -5.19 -13.93 17.90
N GLU A 284 -6.16 -14.32 17.07
CA GLU A 284 -6.92 -15.56 17.20
C GLU A 284 -6.35 -16.76 16.43
N ARG A 285 -5.27 -16.58 15.65
CA ARG A 285 -4.61 -17.68 14.94
C ARG A 285 -3.20 -17.80 15.47
N ASP A 286 -2.88 -18.96 16.03
CA ASP A 286 -1.53 -19.32 16.49
C ASP A 286 -0.53 -19.55 15.33
N ASP A 287 -0.97 -19.35 14.08
CA ASP A 287 -0.14 -19.54 12.89
C ASP A 287 0.67 -18.27 12.56
N THR A 288 1.68 -17.98 13.39
CA THR A 288 2.97 -17.33 13.03
C THR A 288 3.98 -17.60 14.13
#